data_AF-A0A939XQG4-F1
#
_entry.id   AF-A0A939XQG4-F1
#
_cell.length_a   1.000
_cell.length_b   1.000
_cell.length_c   1.000
_cell.angle_alpha   90.00
_cell.angle_beta   90.00
_cell.angle_gamma   90.00
#
_symmetry.space_group_name_H-M   'P 1'
#
loop_
_entity.id
_entity.type
_entity.pdbx_description
1 polymer ?
#
loop_
_entity_poly.entity_id
_entity_poly.type
_entity_poly.pdbx_seq_one_letter_code
_entity_poly.pdbx_strand_id
1 'polypeptide(L)'
;IANRLLRRVRDFAEVKGKGKITLDIAREALKRLEVDQSGFDHMDRQILLTIIDKFNGGPVGLETLAASIGEEKDAIEDVIEPYLLQQGFIHRTPRGRIATALAYRHFQRTPPEIAGSGSLFEN
;
A
#
# COMPACT_ATOMS: atom_id res chain seq x y z
N ILE A 1 -6.36 -7.56 10.01
CA ILE A 1 -7.12 -6.29 9.86
C ILE A 1 -7.37 -5.61 11.21
N ALA A 2 -8.06 -6.24 12.18
CA ALA A 2 -8.37 -5.63 13.49
C ALA A 2 -7.14 -5.07 14.25
N ASN A 3 -6.07 -5.85 14.39
CA ASN A 3 -4.83 -5.40 15.05
C ASN A 3 -4.14 -4.23 14.34
N ARG A 4 -4.33 -4.10 13.02
CA ARG A 4 -3.77 -3.01 12.22
C ARG A 4 -4.58 -1.74 12.39
N LEU A 5 -5.91 -1.85 12.37
CA LEU A 5 -6.80 -0.72 12.66
C LEU A 5 -6.57 -0.20 14.08
N LEU A 6 -6.41 -1.09 15.06
CA LEU A 6 -6.11 -0.70 16.44
C LEU A 6 -4.77 0.04 16.55
N ARG A 7 -3.71 -0.46 15.87
CA ARG A 7 -2.43 0.26 15.80
C ARG A 7 -2.58 1.65 15.19
N ARG A 8 -3.28 1.78 14.06
CA ARG A 8 -3.47 3.08 13.40
C ARG A 8 -4.32 4.05 14.24
N VAL A 9 -5.34 3.57 14.93
CA VAL A 9 -6.11 4.38 15.89
C VAL A 9 -5.23 4.83 17.05
N ARG A 10 -4.31 3.98 17.52
CA ARG A 10 -3.33 4.32 18.55
C ARG A 10 -2.33 5.37 18.05
N ASP A 11 -1.73 5.17 16.89
CA ASP A 11 -0.75 6.10 16.31
C ASP A 11 -1.40 7.48 16.07
N PHE A 12 -2.67 7.51 15.63
CA PHE A 12 -3.45 8.74 15.53
C PHE A 12 -3.69 9.40 16.91
N ALA A 13 -3.95 8.61 17.95
CA ALA A 13 -4.10 9.09 19.32
C ALA A 13 -2.79 9.61 19.93
N GLU A 14 -1.64 9.09 19.51
CA GLU A 14 -0.32 9.60 19.90
C GLU A 14 -0.08 11.00 19.32
N VAL A 15 -0.38 11.22 18.04
CA VAL A 15 -0.19 12.52 17.37
C VAL A 15 -1.23 13.57 17.78
N LYS A 16 -2.51 13.18 17.93
CA LYS A 16 -3.63 14.11 18.16
C LYS A 16 -4.14 14.16 19.60
N GLY A 17 -3.88 13.11 20.39
CA GLY A 17 -4.59 12.84 21.66
C GLY A 17 -3.73 12.75 22.91
N LYS A 18 -2.43 13.09 22.84
CA LYS A 18 -1.47 12.90 23.95
C LYS A 18 -1.41 11.44 24.45
N GLY A 19 -1.63 10.47 23.56
CA GLY A 19 -1.50 9.04 23.84
C GLY A 19 -2.69 8.35 24.51
N LYS A 20 -3.82 9.04 24.73
CA LYS A 20 -5.06 8.40 25.23
C LYS A 20 -6.07 8.19 24.10
N ILE A 21 -6.49 6.95 23.89
CA ILE A 21 -7.57 6.62 22.95
C ILE A 21 -8.90 6.92 23.66
N THR A 22 -9.54 8.03 23.31
CA THR A 22 -10.92 8.33 23.70
C THR A 22 -11.90 7.87 22.62
N LEU A 23 -13.19 7.76 22.97
CA LEU A 23 -14.23 7.40 22.00
C LEU A 23 -14.28 8.36 20.80
N ASP A 24 -14.07 9.65 21.03
CA ASP A 24 -14.08 10.65 19.97
C ASP A 24 -12.85 10.54 19.06
N ILE A 25 -11.67 10.31 19.64
CA ILE A 25 -10.44 10.03 18.87
C ILE A 25 -10.59 8.76 18.05
N ALA A 26 -11.15 7.69 18.62
CA ALA A 26 -11.39 6.44 17.91
C ALA A 26 -12.39 6.62 16.75
N ARG A 27 -13.47 7.37 16.97
CA ARG A 27 -14.45 7.70 15.90
C ARG A 27 -13.82 8.54 14.79
N GLU A 28 -13.04 9.56 15.13
CA GLU A 28 -12.38 10.39 14.14
C GLU A 28 -11.32 9.61 13.36
N ALA A 29 -10.52 8.78 14.04
CA ALA A 29 -9.57 7.88 13.41
C ALA A 29 -10.28 6.90 12.45
N LEU A 30 -11.34 6.22 12.89
CA LEU A 30 -12.12 5.30 12.05
C LEU A 30 -12.77 5.99 10.84
N LYS A 31 -13.24 7.23 11.01
CA LYS A 31 -13.82 8.02 9.92
C LYS A 31 -12.76 8.44 8.90
N ARG A 32 -11.54 8.75 9.36
CA ARG A 32 -10.39 9.07 8.51
C ARG A 32 -9.72 7.84 7.89
N LEU A 33 -9.91 6.67 8.49
CA LEU A 33 -9.29 5.43 8.03
C LEU A 33 -9.81 5.00 6.65
N GLU A 34 -10.94 5.56 6.17
CA GLU A 34 -11.47 5.41 4.80
C GLU A 34 -11.20 4.03 4.21
N VAL A 35 -11.55 2.99 4.97
CA VAL A 35 -11.15 1.63 4.67
C VAL A 35 -12.03 1.12 3.54
N ASP A 36 -11.44 0.70 2.42
CA ASP A 36 -12.18 0.14 1.30
C ASP A 36 -12.62 -1.32 1.56
N GLN A 37 -13.32 -1.92 0.61
CA GLN A 37 -13.84 -3.30 0.73
C GLN A 37 -12.73 -4.35 0.86
N SER A 38 -11.54 -4.07 0.33
CA SER A 38 -10.35 -4.92 0.47
C SER A 38 -9.61 -4.68 1.78
N GLY A 39 -10.13 -3.77 2.62
CA GLY A 39 -9.49 -3.42 3.87
C GLY A 39 -8.38 -2.39 3.69
N PHE A 40 -8.21 -1.72 2.55
CA PHE A 40 -7.14 -0.72 2.40
C PHE A 40 -7.52 0.62 2.99
N ASP A 41 -6.59 1.20 3.75
CA ASP A 41 -6.70 2.60 4.14
C ASP A 41 -5.96 3.52 3.17
N HIS A 42 -5.88 4.80 3.52
CA HIS A 42 -5.18 5.81 2.73
C HIS A 42 -3.74 5.41 2.38
N MET A 43 -2.97 4.89 3.33
CA MET A 43 -1.55 4.61 3.12
C MET A 43 -1.33 3.37 2.25
N ASP A 44 -2.15 2.34 2.44
CA ASP A 44 -2.17 1.16 1.58
C ASP A 44 -2.40 1.57 0.11
N ARG A 45 -3.36 2.47 -0.13
CA ARG A 45 -3.65 3.03 -1.46
C ARG A 45 -2.51 3.89 -1.99
N GLN A 46 -1.93 4.77 -1.18
CA GLN A 46 -0.83 5.65 -1.59
C GLN A 46 0.38 4.84 -2.06
N ILE A 47 0.76 3.78 -1.34
CA ILE A 47 1.86 2.90 -1.75
C ILE A 47 1.56 2.26 -3.10
N LEU A 48 0.40 1.63 -3.26
CA LEU A 48 0.07 0.89 -4.49
C LEU A 48 -0.06 1.83 -5.69
N LEU A 49 -0.76 2.95 -5.54
CA LEU A 49 -0.90 3.95 -6.61
C LEU A 49 0.43 4.61 -6.94
N THR A 50 1.31 4.83 -5.98
CA THR A 50 2.66 5.35 -6.26
C THR A 50 3.45 4.35 -7.10
N ILE A 51 3.43 3.06 -6.76
CA ILE A 51 4.12 2.03 -7.56
C ILE A 51 3.51 1.97 -8.98
N ILE A 52 2.18 1.96 -9.09
CA ILE A 52 1.47 1.85 -10.36
C ILE A 52 1.67 3.08 -11.25
N ASP A 53 1.33 4.27 -10.74
CA ASP A 53 1.19 5.49 -11.53
C ASP A 53 2.52 6.25 -11.66
N LYS A 54 3.36 6.27 -10.61
CA LYS A 54 4.63 7.03 -10.60
C LYS A 54 5.80 6.19 -11.12
N PHE A 55 5.77 4.88 -10.87
CA PHE A 55 6.85 3.97 -11.23
C PHE A 55 6.46 2.94 -12.30
N ASN A 56 5.32 3.15 -12.98
CA ASN A 56 4.82 2.27 -14.05
C ASN A 56 4.76 0.78 -13.64
N GLY A 57 4.39 0.51 -12.38
CA GLY A 57 4.32 -0.83 -11.81
C GLY A 57 5.60 -1.32 -11.12
N GLY A 58 6.70 -0.56 -11.19
CA GLY A 58 8.00 -0.91 -10.59
C GLY A 58 8.98 -1.58 -11.56
N PRO A 59 10.10 -2.14 -11.08
CA PRO A 59 10.52 -2.25 -9.67
C PRO A 59 10.96 -0.92 -9.07
N VAL A 60 10.55 -0.65 -7.82
CA VAL A 60 10.99 0.53 -7.04
C VAL A 60 11.62 0.13 -5.70
N GLY A 61 12.77 0.71 -5.37
CA GLY A 61 13.46 0.48 -4.10
C GLY A 61 12.67 1.02 -2.89
N LEU A 62 12.87 0.44 -1.69
CA LEU A 62 12.14 0.86 -0.49
C LEU A 62 12.37 2.34 -0.18
N GLU A 63 13.62 2.78 -0.23
CA GLU A 63 14.01 4.15 0.09
C GLU A 63 13.39 5.15 -0.89
N THR A 64 13.38 4.82 -2.19
CA THR A 64 12.77 5.65 -3.23
C THR A 64 11.25 5.72 -3.09
N LEU A 65 10.61 4.60 -2.72
CA LEU A 65 9.18 4.54 -2.46
C LEU A 65 8.81 5.38 -1.24
N ALA A 66 9.54 5.20 -0.13
CA ALA A 66 9.39 5.94 1.12
C ALA A 66 9.53 7.45 0.90
N ALA A 67 10.60 7.88 0.22
CA ALA A 67 10.82 9.29 -0.13
C ALA A 67 9.72 9.85 -1.04
N SER A 68 9.14 9.02 -1.91
CA SER A 68 8.08 9.46 -2.84
C SER A 68 6.75 9.74 -2.18
N ILE A 69 6.45 9.08 -1.06
CA ILE A 69 5.21 9.25 -0.31
C ILE A 69 5.41 10.03 1.00
N GLY A 70 6.66 10.39 1.33
CA GLY A 70 7.00 11.16 2.53
C GLY A 70 6.91 10.36 3.82
N GLU A 71 7.15 9.05 3.75
CA GLU A 71 7.05 8.13 4.90
C GLU A 71 8.40 7.53 5.28
N GLU A 72 8.49 6.99 6.48
CA GLU A 72 9.65 6.23 6.94
C GLU A 72 9.66 4.82 6.33
N LYS A 73 10.84 4.37 5.92
CA LYS A 73 11.01 3.04 5.29
C LYS A 73 10.55 1.90 6.22
N ASP A 74 10.82 2.02 7.52
CA ASP A 74 10.51 1.00 8.51
C ASP A 74 8.99 0.90 8.74
N ALA A 75 8.29 2.04 8.70
CA ALA A 75 6.82 2.06 8.74
C ALA A 75 6.21 1.31 7.54
N ILE A 76 6.80 1.46 6.35
CA ILE A 76 6.37 0.71 5.17
C ILE A 76 6.68 -0.78 5.34
N GLU A 77 7.93 -1.15 5.61
CA GLU A 77 8.40 -2.54 5.63
C GLU A 77 7.79 -3.37 6.78
N ASP A 78 7.67 -2.81 7.97
CA ASP A 78 7.30 -3.57 9.17
C ASP A 78 5.78 -3.53 9.45
N VAL A 79 5.08 -2.51 8.95
CA VAL A 79 3.66 -2.29 9.30
C VAL A 79 2.73 -2.51 8.11
N ILE A 80 3.09 -1.99 6.93
CA ILE A 80 2.15 -1.90 5.79
C ILE A 80 2.39 -3.02 4.78
N GLU A 81 3.64 -3.16 4.34
CA GLU A 81 4.09 -4.13 3.34
C GLU A 81 3.64 -5.57 3.62
N PRO A 82 3.69 -6.08 4.88
CA PRO A 82 3.34 -7.48 5.16
C PRO A 82 1.91 -7.83 4.73
N TYR A 83 0.97 -6.90 4.87
CA TYR A 83 -0.40 -7.12 4.44
C TYR A 83 -0.55 -7.10 2.91
N LEU A 84 0.09 -6.13 2.25
CA LEU A 84 0.04 -6.01 0.79
C LEU A 84 0.69 -7.22 0.09
N LEU A 85 1.78 -7.74 0.67
CA LEU A 85 2.41 -9.00 0.23
C LEU A 85 1.48 -10.19 0.46
N GLN A 86 0.93 -10.33 1.66
CA GLN A 86 0.05 -11.46 2.01
C GLN A 86 -1.20 -11.51 1.14
N GLN A 87 -1.77 -10.35 0.80
CA GLN A 87 -2.94 -10.27 -0.09
C GLN A 87 -2.57 -10.32 -1.58
N GLY A 88 -1.29 -10.36 -1.93
CA GLY A 88 -0.81 -10.52 -3.31
C GLY A 88 -0.90 -9.25 -4.17
N PHE A 89 -0.94 -8.07 -3.57
CA PHE A 89 -1.01 -6.78 -4.29
C PHE A 89 0.37 -6.28 -4.74
N ILE A 90 1.42 -6.69 -4.03
CA ILE A 90 2.79 -6.39 -4.42
C ILE A 90 3.65 -7.66 -4.43
N HIS A 91 4.75 -7.61 -5.16
CA HIS A 91 5.84 -8.57 -5.07
C HIS A 91 7.14 -7.89 -4.68
N ARG A 92 7.90 -8.56 -3.80
CA ARG A 92 9.26 -8.16 -3.46
C ARG A 92 10.23 -8.86 -4.41
N THR A 93 11.13 -8.08 -5.03
CA THR A 93 12.22 -8.58 -5.86
C THR A 93 13.55 -8.01 -5.35
N PRO A 94 14.71 -8.57 -5.73
CA PRO A 94 16.02 -7.98 -5.40
C PRO A 94 16.18 -6.55 -5.90
N ARG A 95 15.44 -6.16 -6.95
CA ARG A 95 15.49 -4.82 -7.56
C ARG A 95 14.48 -3.83 -6.95
N GLY A 96 13.53 -4.30 -6.14
CA GLY A 96 12.48 -3.45 -5.57
C GLY A 96 11.10 -4.11 -5.53
N ARG A 97 10.09 -3.29 -5.22
CA ARG A 97 8.67 -3.67 -5.14
C ARG A 97 8.02 -3.48 -6.51
N ILE A 98 7.17 -4.44 -6.88
CA ILE A 98 6.41 -4.44 -8.13
C ILE A 98 4.93 -4.59 -7.79
N ALA A 99 4.06 -3.80 -8.43
CA ALA A 99 2.62 -3.94 -8.32
C ALA A 99 2.12 -5.12 -9.16
N THR A 100 1.26 -5.96 -8.59
CA THR A 100 0.72 -7.12 -9.31
C THR A 100 -0.51 -6.75 -10.13
N ALA A 101 -0.91 -7.64 -11.04
CA ALA A 101 -2.17 -7.50 -11.78
C ALA A 101 -3.41 -7.37 -10.86
N LEU A 102 -3.35 -7.90 -9.63
CA LEU A 102 -4.42 -7.71 -8.65
C LEU A 102 -4.53 -6.24 -8.23
N ALA A 103 -3.41 -5.56 -7.99
CA ALA A 103 -3.40 -4.15 -7.64
C ALA A 103 -3.96 -3.28 -8.79
N TYR A 104 -3.55 -3.56 -10.03
CA TYR A 104 -4.11 -2.88 -11.20
C TYR A 104 -5.64 -3.04 -11.28
N ARG A 105 -6.16 -4.26 -11.14
CA ARG A 105 -7.60 -4.52 -11.16
C ARG A 105 -8.34 -3.81 -10.03
N HIS A 106 -7.79 -3.81 -8.82
CA HIS A 106 -8.39 -3.15 -7.66
C HIS A 106 -8.57 -1.65 -7.87
N PHE A 107 -7.59 -0.99 -8.49
CA PHE A 107 -7.66 0.45 -8.78
C PHE A 107 -8.19 0.78 -10.18
N GLN A 108 -8.72 -0.22 -10.91
CA GLN A 108 -9.23 -0.06 -12.28
C GLN A 108 -8.18 0.61 -13.21
N ARG A 109 -6.92 0.24 -13.03
CA ARG A 109 -5.78 0.69 -13.85
C ARG A 109 -5.42 -0.37 -14.89
N THR A 110 -4.93 0.07 -16.05
CA THR A 110 -4.40 -0.83 -17.08
C THR A 110 -2.94 -1.13 -16.77
N PRO A 111 -2.52 -2.40 -16.69
CA PRO A 111 -1.11 -2.74 -16.57
C PRO A 111 -0.34 -2.26 -17.81
N PRO A 112 0.94 -1.87 -17.66
CA PRO A 112 1.77 -1.53 -18.81
C PRO A 112 1.81 -2.71 -19.78
N GLU A 113 1.68 -2.45 -21.08
CA GLU A 113 1.83 -3.48 -22.09
C GLU A 113 3.19 -4.16 -21.92
N ILE A 114 3.19 -5.47 -21.69
CA ILE A 114 4.42 -6.24 -21.70
C ILE A 114 4.91 -6.21 -23.15
N ALA A 115 5.89 -5.38 -23.44
CA ALA A 115 6.64 -5.41 -24.69
C ALA A 115 7.38 -6.77 -24.76
N GLY A 116 6.71 -7.83 -25.23
CA GLY A 116 7.31 -9.15 -25.31
C GLY A 116 6.40 -10.38 -25.31
N SER A 117 5.07 -10.27 -25.19
CA SER A 117 4.18 -11.42 -25.46
C SER A 117 3.70 -11.41 -26.92
N GLY A 118 4.66 -11.33 -27.85
CA GLY A 118 4.44 -11.70 -29.24
C GLY A 118 4.38 -13.22 -29.33
N SER A 119 3.31 -13.72 -29.95
CA SER A 119 3.08 -15.12 -30.31
C SER A 119 4.38 -15.90 -30.61
N LEU A 120 4.75 -16.82 -29.72
CA LEU A 120 5.85 -17.77 -29.90
C LEU A 120 5.34 -19.23 -29.99
N PHE A 121 4.03 -19.40 -30.19
CA PHE A 121 3.39 -20.71 -30.36
C PHE A 121 2.39 -20.70 -31.52
N GLU A 122 2.84 -20.32 -32.71
CA GLU A 122 2.20 -20.73 -33.96
C GLU A 122 3.29 -21.02 -35.00
N ASN A 123 3.60 -22.31 -35.16
CA ASN A 123 4.07 -22.96 -36.40
C ASN A 123 4.05 -24.49 -36.19
#